data_AF-A0A3B5AF86-F1
#
_entry.id   AF-A0A3B5AF86-F1
#
_cell.length_a   1.000
_cell.length_b   1.000
_cell.length_c   1.000
_cell.angle_alpha   90.00
_cell.angle_beta   90.00
_cell.angle_gamma   90.00
#
_symmetry.space_group_name_H-M   'P 1'
#
loop_
_entity.id
_entity.type
_entity.pdbx_description
1 polymer ?
#
loop_
_entity_poly.entity_id
_entity_poly.type
_entity_poly.pdbx_seq_one_letter_code
_entity_poly.pdbx_strand_id
1 'polypeptide(L)'
;MLECGMLDRDRQALRRRSAVLCKQLVVDELLIQSLLADDILTESMAEEILADQTSQKRSWRLLLLLPKRGPRAFSSFCSALRETQQQHLCDLLTQSPERETQVDLTGDFTSMLCVCVCVCVFVFSADSMEFSLDADSPITTPVLPCAPDFYLSHCQQSYRMTSSPRGFALVISNVTFDSHAAPELDPRKGGEVDDEVLRKVFTELDYLVAVHRDLTAQFMEENLFCRRPEHRTVDSCVVCLLSHGVDGAVYGTDGQLLQLDWVFEAFDNAHCPLLQNKPKMFFIQACRGG
;
A
#
# COMPACT_ATOMS: atom_id res chain seq x y z
N MET A 1 27.96 -17.12 5.89
CA MET A 1 26.50 -17.35 5.76
C MET A 1 26.29 -17.95 4.39
N LEU A 2 25.84 -19.21 4.31
CA LEU A 2 25.57 -19.87 3.03
C LEU A 2 24.37 -19.17 2.37
N GLU A 3 24.54 -18.63 1.17
CA GLU A 3 23.44 -18.03 0.40
C GLU A 3 22.37 -19.10 0.14
N CYS A 4 21.23 -18.99 0.81
CA CYS A 4 20.08 -19.84 0.56
C CYS A 4 19.27 -19.25 -0.59
N GLY A 5 19.11 -20.01 -1.69
CA GLY A 5 18.29 -19.60 -2.83
C GLY A 5 19.09 -19.23 -4.09
N MET A 6 18.38 -18.76 -5.11
CA MET A 6 18.97 -18.30 -6.37
C MET A 6 19.77 -17.02 -6.16
N LEU A 7 20.89 -16.85 -6.89
CA LEU A 7 21.73 -15.65 -6.86
C LEU A 7 20.90 -14.39 -7.12
N ASP A 8 21.22 -13.29 -6.42
CA ASP A 8 20.43 -12.06 -6.49
C ASP A 8 20.42 -11.45 -7.90
N ARG A 9 21.51 -11.56 -8.66
CA ARG A 9 21.58 -11.14 -10.06
C ARG A 9 20.53 -11.86 -10.92
N ASP A 10 20.44 -13.16 -10.77
CA ASP A 10 19.59 -14.04 -11.56
C ASP A 10 18.11 -13.87 -11.18
N ARG A 11 17.85 -13.70 -9.87
CA ARG A 11 16.55 -13.33 -9.34
C ARG A 11 16.09 -11.99 -9.90
N GLN A 12 16.98 -11.00 -9.98
CA GLN A 12 16.68 -9.71 -10.60
C GLN A 12 16.44 -9.84 -12.11
N ALA A 13 17.18 -10.69 -12.82
CA ALA A 13 16.97 -10.93 -14.25
C ALA A 13 15.56 -11.50 -14.52
N LEU A 14 15.13 -12.51 -13.74
CA LEU A 14 13.78 -13.07 -13.82
C LEU A 14 12.71 -12.03 -13.48
N ARG A 15 12.91 -11.23 -12.42
CA ARG A 15 11.95 -10.19 -12.01
C ARG A 15 11.79 -9.11 -13.06
N ARG A 16 12.89 -8.56 -13.59
CA ARG A 16 12.88 -7.50 -14.61
C ARG A 16 12.16 -7.93 -15.89
N ARG A 17 12.29 -9.20 -16.28
CA ARG A 17 11.73 -9.75 -17.52
C ARG A 17 10.44 -10.56 -17.29
N SER A 18 9.92 -10.58 -16.06
CA SER A 18 8.77 -11.40 -15.63
C SER A 18 7.51 -11.12 -16.44
N ALA A 19 7.25 -9.88 -16.84
CA ALA A 19 6.09 -9.53 -17.66
C ALA A 19 6.14 -10.14 -19.07
N VAL A 20 7.33 -10.21 -19.67
CA VAL A 20 7.56 -10.83 -20.97
C VAL A 20 7.48 -12.35 -20.83
N LEU A 21 8.13 -12.90 -19.79
CA LEU A 21 8.10 -14.32 -19.48
C LEU A 21 6.67 -14.81 -19.20
N CYS A 22 5.86 -14.15 -18.37
CA CYS A 22 4.49 -14.59 -18.11
C CYS A 22 3.58 -14.63 -19.37
N LYS A 23 3.93 -13.86 -20.40
CA LYS A 23 3.17 -13.83 -21.67
C LYS A 23 3.69 -14.80 -22.72
N GLN A 24 5.01 -14.98 -22.78
CA GLN A 24 5.68 -15.71 -23.86
C GLN A 24 6.20 -17.09 -23.42
N LEU A 25 6.38 -17.31 -22.11
CA LEU A 25 6.79 -18.59 -21.54
C LEU A 25 5.65 -19.59 -21.67
N VAL A 26 5.95 -20.67 -22.37
CA VAL A 26 5.11 -21.87 -22.43
C VAL A 26 5.62 -22.84 -21.37
N VAL A 27 4.83 -23.02 -20.32
CA VAL A 27 5.08 -24.05 -19.31
C VAL A 27 4.32 -25.30 -19.70
N ASP A 28 5.00 -26.18 -20.42
CA ASP A 28 4.51 -27.49 -20.83
C ASP A 28 5.12 -28.61 -19.96
N GLU A 29 4.65 -29.84 -20.19
CA GLU A 29 5.08 -31.01 -19.42
C GLU A 29 6.57 -31.31 -19.60
N LEU A 30 7.13 -31.04 -20.78
CA LEU A 30 8.55 -31.19 -21.09
C LEU A 30 9.42 -30.22 -20.28
N LEU A 31 9.04 -28.93 -20.20
CA LEU A 31 9.76 -27.95 -19.38
C LEU A 31 9.77 -28.34 -17.91
N ILE A 32 8.63 -28.81 -17.40
CA ILE A 32 8.48 -29.22 -16.00
C ILE A 32 9.27 -30.50 -15.71
N GLN A 33 9.29 -31.47 -16.63
CA GLN A 33 10.10 -32.68 -16.52
C GLN A 33 11.60 -32.37 -16.48
N SER A 34 12.10 -31.46 -17.33
CA SER A 34 13.51 -31.02 -17.26
C SER A 34 13.85 -30.41 -15.89
N LEU A 35 12.96 -29.61 -15.31
CA LEU A 35 13.18 -29.00 -13.98
C LEU A 35 13.03 -29.98 -12.81
N LEU A 36 12.25 -31.05 -12.97
CA LEU A 36 12.18 -32.17 -12.01
C LEU A 36 13.47 -32.99 -12.06
N ALA A 37 13.98 -33.28 -13.26
CA ALA A 37 15.22 -34.06 -13.45
C ALA A 37 16.45 -33.37 -12.84
N ASP A 38 16.46 -32.04 -12.81
CA ASP A 38 17.52 -31.22 -12.19
C ASP A 38 17.32 -30.97 -10.68
N ASP A 39 16.34 -31.62 -10.04
CA ASP A 39 15.94 -31.45 -8.63
C ASP A 39 15.58 -29.99 -8.27
N ILE A 40 15.14 -29.19 -9.26
CA ILE A 40 14.72 -27.80 -9.04
C ILE A 40 13.27 -27.75 -8.56
N LEU A 41 12.41 -28.61 -9.09
CA LEU A 41 11.03 -28.76 -8.65
C LEU A 41 10.83 -30.13 -7.98
N THR A 42 9.80 -30.24 -7.14
CA THR A 42 9.31 -31.54 -6.64
C THR A 42 8.07 -31.94 -7.42
N GLU A 43 7.74 -33.24 -7.44
CA GLU A 43 6.55 -33.76 -8.14
C GLU A 43 5.26 -33.03 -7.71
N SER A 44 5.09 -32.80 -6.40
CA SER A 44 3.97 -32.02 -5.87
C SER A 44 3.90 -30.58 -6.41
N MET A 45 5.04 -29.92 -6.60
CA MET A 45 5.07 -28.56 -7.16
C MET A 45 4.78 -28.55 -8.66
N ALA A 46 5.25 -29.57 -9.38
CA ALA A 46 4.95 -29.77 -10.79
C ALA A 46 3.45 -29.97 -11.02
N GLU A 47 2.81 -30.82 -10.21
CA GLU A 47 1.36 -31.04 -10.24
C GLU A 47 0.58 -29.74 -9.98
N GLU A 48 0.97 -28.96 -8.96
CA GLU A 48 0.33 -27.67 -8.68
C GLU A 48 0.48 -26.66 -9.82
N ILE A 49 1.64 -26.61 -10.47
CA ILE A 49 1.89 -25.71 -11.61
C ILE A 49 1.05 -26.14 -12.82
N LEU A 50 0.97 -27.43 -13.12
CA LEU A 50 0.23 -27.92 -14.27
C LEU A 50 -1.31 -27.87 -14.07
N ALA A 51 -1.77 -27.98 -12.82
CA ALA A 51 -3.18 -27.87 -12.44
C ALA A 51 -3.78 -26.47 -12.65
N ASP A 52 -2.96 -25.43 -12.76
CA ASP A 52 -3.44 -24.06 -12.96
C ASP A 52 -4.18 -23.90 -14.30
N GLN A 53 -5.35 -23.25 -14.28
CA GLN A 53 -6.30 -23.24 -15.41
C GLN A 53 -5.78 -22.55 -16.69
N THR A 54 -4.80 -21.65 -16.58
CA THR A 54 -4.32 -20.82 -17.70
C THR A 54 -2.80 -20.88 -17.79
N SER A 55 -2.26 -20.88 -19.01
CA SER A 55 -0.80 -20.87 -19.25
C SER A 55 -0.08 -19.76 -18.48
N GLN A 56 -0.67 -18.56 -18.41
CA GLN A 56 -0.12 -17.41 -17.69
C GLN A 56 0.01 -17.65 -16.18
N LYS A 57 -0.97 -18.32 -15.56
CA LYS A 57 -0.90 -18.72 -14.15
C LYS A 57 0.19 -19.76 -13.93
N ARG A 58 0.32 -20.75 -14.83
CA ARG A 58 1.42 -21.74 -14.79
C ARG A 58 2.79 -21.05 -14.86
N SER A 59 2.97 -20.15 -15.83
CA SER A 59 4.19 -19.35 -16.02
C SER A 59 4.49 -18.49 -14.80
N TRP A 60 3.49 -17.82 -14.24
CA TRP A 60 3.65 -17.00 -13.04
C TRP A 60 4.03 -17.84 -11.81
N ARG A 61 3.35 -18.97 -11.58
CA ARG A 61 3.63 -19.86 -10.45
C ARG A 61 5.04 -20.44 -10.53
N LEU A 62 5.47 -20.85 -11.73
CA LEU A 62 6.84 -21.31 -11.96
C LEU A 62 7.88 -20.22 -11.62
N LEU A 63 7.67 -19.00 -12.10
CA LEU A 63 8.57 -17.86 -11.85
C LEU A 63 8.61 -17.43 -10.37
N LEU A 64 7.54 -17.66 -9.61
CA LEU A 64 7.50 -17.43 -8.17
C LEU A 64 8.32 -18.47 -7.38
N LEU A 65 8.33 -19.71 -7.85
CA LEU A 65 8.97 -20.83 -7.16
C LEU A 65 10.48 -20.89 -7.43
N LEU A 66 10.92 -20.64 -8.68
CA LEU A 66 12.32 -20.75 -9.12
C LEU A 66 13.33 -20.02 -8.20
N PRO A 67 13.11 -18.75 -7.77
CA PRO A 67 14.05 -18.04 -6.91
C PRO A 67 14.36 -18.71 -5.57
N LYS A 68 13.47 -19.60 -5.11
CA LYS A 68 13.58 -20.32 -3.84
C LYS A 68 14.32 -21.66 -3.96
N ARG A 69 14.72 -22.08 -5.17
CA ARG A 69 15.26 -23.44 -5.48
C ARG A 69 16.78 -23.55 -5.51
N GLY A 70 17.46 -22.59 -4.90
CA GLY A 70 18.92 -22.60 -4.79
C GLY A 70 19.64 -22.00 -6.00
N PRO A 71 20.98 -21.93 -5.93
CA PRO A 71 21.80 -21.17 -6.88
C PRO A 71 21.80 -21.74 -8.31
N ARG A 72 21.52 -23.04 -8.47
CA ARG A 72 21.47 -23.72 -9.78
C ARG A 72 20.14 -23.55 -10.52
N ALA A 73 19.11 -23.01 -9.87
CA ALA A 73 17.77 -22.93 -10.43
C ALA A 73 17.70 -22.06 -11.69
N PHE A 74 18.50 -20.99 -11.77
CA PHE A 74 18.50 -20.09 -12.92
C PHE A 74 19.17 -20.71 -14.14
N SER A 75 20.32 -21.37 -13.94
CA SER A 75 21.04 -22.04 -15.03
C SER A 75 20.25 -23.25 -15.54
N SER A 76 19.64 -24.03 -14.65
CA SER A 76 18.78 -25.17 -15.01
C SER A 76 17.53 -24.69 -15.78
N PHE A 77 16.88 -23.61 -15.32
CA PHE A 77 15.78 -22.99 -16.06
C PHE A 77 16.20 -22.51 -17.45
N CYS A 78 17.36 -21.86 -17.58
CA CYS A 78 17.88 -21.46 -18.89
C CYS A 78 18.16 -22.65 -19.82
N SER A 79 18.66 -23.78 -19.29
CA SER A 79 18.85 -25.02 -20.06
C SER A 79 17.51 -25.61 -20.51
N ALA A 80 16.53 -25.71 -19.60
CA ALA A 80 15.18 -26.20 -19.90
C ALA A 80 14.47 -25.33 -20.98
N LEU A 81 14.69 -24.01 -20.97
CA LEU A 81 14.19 -23.12 -22.02
C LEU A 81 14.81 -23.43 -23.40
N ARG A 82 16.09 -23.83 -23.45
CA ARG A 82 16.74 -24.21 -24.72
C ARG A 82 16.24 -25.56 -25.22
N GLU A 83 16.07 -26.52 -24.32
CA GLU A 83 15.54 -27.86 -24.64
C GLU A 83 14.11 -27.80 -25.18
N THR A 84 13.29 -26.87 -24.67
CA THR A 84 11.91 -26.65 -25.12
C THR A 84 11.78 -25.65 -26.28
N GLN A 85 12.88 -25.31 -26.95
CA GLN A 85 12.92 -24.36 -28.09
C GLN A 85 12.47 -22.92 -27.76
N GLN A 86 12.53 -22.52 -26.50
CA GLN A 86 12.22 -21.17 -26.01
C GLN A 86 13.50 -20.34 -25.81
N GLN A 87 14.48 -20.49 -26.71
CA GLN A 87 15.81 -19.88 -26.59
C GLN A 87 15.77 -18.35 -26.52
N HIS A 88 14.84 -17.71 -27.22
CA HIS A 88 14.67 -16.24 -27.18
C HIS A 88 14.43 -15.72 -25.75
N LEU A 89 13.78 -16.49 -24.87
CA LEU A 89 13.57 -16.13 -23.47
C LEU A 89 14.84 -16.30 -22.64
N CYS A 90 15.66 -17.30 -22.97
CA CYS A 90 16.98 -17.47 -22.37
C CYS A 90 17.90 -16.31 -22.74
N ASP A 91 17.96 -15.95 -24.03
CA ASP A 91 18.79 -14.85 -24.54
C ASP A 91 18.33 -13.51 -23.98
N LEU A 92 17.01 -13.32 -23.85
CA LEU A 92 16.43 -12.23 -23.10
C LEU A 92 17.06 -12.26 -21.69
N LEU A 93 16.91 -13.32 -20.90
CA LEU A 93 17.40 -13.37 -19.53
C LEU A 93 18.92 -13.12 -19.34
N THR A 94 19.76 -13.50 -20.31
CA THR A 94 21.22 -13.39 -20.20
C THR A 94 21.83 -12.11 -20.78
N GLN A 95 21.11 -11.33 -21.59
CA GLN A 95 21.65 -10.07 -22.13
C GLN A 95 21.69 -8.94 -21.07
N SER A 96 22.78 -8.16 -21.04
CA SER A 96 22.90 -6.91 -20.25
C SER A 96 22.42 -5.72 -21.10
N PRO A 97 21.87 -4.64 -20.52
CA PRO A 97 21.43 -3.47 -21.29
C PRO A 97 22.65 -2.61 -21.66
N GLU A 98 23.29 -2.93 -22.77
CA GLU A 98 24.21 -2.01 -23.44
C GLU A 98 23.89 -1.97 -24.93
N ARG A 99 23.80 -0.72 -25.43
CA ARG A 99 23.59 -0.25 -26.81
C ARG A 99 22.14 0.06 -27.18
N GLU A 100 21.84 1.35 -27.10
CA GLU A 100 21.15 2.07 -28.18
C GLU A 100 21.42 3.58 -28.00
N THR A 101 22.55 4.03 -28.56
CA THR A 101 22.81 5.45 -28.80
C THR A 101 22.92 5.61 -30.31
N GLN A 102 21.93 6.25 -30.94
CA GLN A 102 22.16 7.30 -31.92
C GLN A 102 20.82 7.93 -32.31
N VAL A 103 20.71 9.21 -31.96
CA VAL A 103 19.67 10.16 -32.37
C VAL A 103 19.95 10.55 -33.81
N ASP A 104 18.92 10.65 -34.65
CA ASP A 104 18.95 11.61 -35.74
C ASP A 104 17.63 12.37 -35.86
N LEU A 105 17.79 13.65 -36.16
CA LEU A 105 16.87 14.76 -35.97
C LEU A 105 15.64 14.70 -36.89
N THR A 106 14.47 15.06 -36.35
CA THR A 106 13.48 16.03 -36.91
C THR A 106 12.10 15.84 -36.27
N GLY A 107 11.42 16.94 -35.92
CA GLY A 107 9.96 16.96 -35.76
C GLY A 107 9.41 17.03 -34.32
N ASP A 108 9.33 18.25 -33.80
CA ASP A 108 8.16 18.92 -33.21
C ASP A 108 7.18 18.21 -32.23
N PHE A 109 6.70 19.03 -31.29
CA PHE A 109 5.62 18.87 -30.30
C PHE A 109 5.86 18.17 -28.94
N THR A 110 5.66 19.00 -27.90
CA THR A 110 4.96 18.75 -26.61
C THR A 110 5.69 18.16 -25.40
N SER A 111 5.76 19.05 -24.40
CA SER A 111 5.41 18.90 -22.98
C SER A 111 6.25 17.99 -22.08
N MET A 112 6.85 18.65 -21.10
CA MET A 112 6.90 18.32 -19.67
C MET A 112 6.81 16.84 -19.30
N LEU A 113 7.90 16.34 -18.70
CA LEU A 113 7.82 15.60 -17.43
C LEU A 113 9.10 15.82 -16.64
N CYS A 114 8.93 16.57 -15.56
CA CYS A 114 9.87 16.76 -14.47
C CYS A 114 10.01 15.45 -13.69
N VAL A 115 11.24 15.02 -13.43
CA VAL A 115 11.55 13.99 -12.43
C VAL A 115 12.52 14.64 -11.45
N CYS A 116 12.02 14.96 -10.24
CA CYS A 116 12.86 15.31 -9.11
C CYS A 116 12.98 14.09 -8.20
N VAL A 117 14.22 13.74 -7.84
CA VAL A 117 14.59 12.66 -6.91
C VAL A 117 15.22 13.29 -5.67
N CYS A 118 14.68 12.95 -4.48
CA CYS A 118 15.25 13.00 -3.11
C CYS A 118 15.72 14.38 -2.56
N VAL A 119 15.69 14.71 -1.26
CA VAL A 119 15.89 13.99 0.03
C VAL A 119 15.20 14.80 1.14
N CYS A 120 14.62 14.18 2.17
CA CYS A 120 14.50 14.83 3.49
C CYS A 120 15.06 13.89 4.58
N VAL A 121 16.18 14.32 5.17
CA VAL A 121 16.87 13.73 6.32
C VAL A 121 16.09 14.10 7.59
N PHE A 122 15.73 13.14 8.42
CA PHE A 122 15.26 13.41 9.78
C PHE A 122 16.41 13.25 10.77
N VAL A 123 16.70 14.33 11.49
CA VAL A 123 17.62 14.38 12.63
C VAL A 123 16.86 13.94 13.88
N PHE A 124 17.39 12.93 14.55
CA PHE A 124 16.91 12.43 15.84
C PHE A 124 17.40 13.36 16.96
N SER A 125 16.50 13.80 17.83
CA SER A 125 16.87 14.22 19.19
C SER A 125 16.11 13.33 20.16
N ALA A 126 16.87 12.47 20.82
CA ALA A 126 16.42 11.69 21.95
C ALA A 126 16.19 12.64 23.12
N ASP A 127 15.02 12.56 23.75
CA ASP A 127 14.93 12.92 25.16
C ASP A 127 14.14 11.84 25.90
N SER A 128 14.70 11.46 27.03
CA SER A 128 14.37 10.31 27.84
C SER A 128 13.35 10.67 28.91
N MET A 129 12.26 9.91 29.01
CA MET A 129 11.52 9.73 30.27
C MET A 129 10.92 8.32 30.33
N GLU A 130 11.26 7.59 31.37
CA GLU A 130 10.67 6.31 31.76
C GLU A 130 9.20 6.50 32.15
N PHE A 131 8.28 5.58 31.77
CA PHE A 131 7.25 5.12 32.70
C PHE A 131 6.42 3.90 32.21
N SER A 132 6.21 2.97 33.16
CA SER A 132 5.22 1.89 33.30
C SER A 132 5.08 0.78 32.25
N LEU A 133 5.29 -0.44 32.74
CA LEU A 133 4.89 -1.72 32.16
C LEU A 133 3.37 -1.86 32.39
N ASP A 134 2.58 -1.91 31.30
CA ASP A 134 1.15 -2.34 31.19
C ASP A 134 0.28 -1.45 30.26
N ALA A 135 0.89 -0.54 29.47
CA ALA A 135 0.20 0.11 28.35
C ALA A 135 0.71 -0.48 27.02
N ASP A 136 -0.21 -0.74 26.07
CA ASP A 136 0.14 -0.94 24.66
C ASP A 136 1.08 0.20 24.26
N SER A 137 2.36 -0.11 24.11
CA SER A 137 3.37 0.91 23.86
C SER A 137 3.00 1.65 22.57
N PRO A 138 3.17 2.98 22.50
CA PRO A 138 2.89 3.72 21.29
C PRO A 138 3.62 3.06 20.12
N ILE A 139 2.94 2.90 18.99
CA ILE A 139 3.50 2.20 17.82
C ILE A 139 4.79 2.91 17.40
N THR A 140 5.93 2.30 17.74
CA THR A 140 7.26 2.83 17.43
C THR A 140 7.79 2.32 16.09
N THR A 141 7.22 1.24 15.57
CA THR A 141 7.61 0.64 14.29
C THR A 141 7.25 1.58 13.13
N PRO A 142 8.24 1.98 12.31
CA PRO A 142 7.99 2.84 11.15
C PRO A 142 7.21 2.07 10.08
N VAL A 143 6.41 2.80 9.31
CA VAL A 143 5.75 2.29 8.11
C VAL A 143 6.81 1.87 7.09
N LEU A 144 6.80 0.59 6.75
CA LEU A 144 7.74 0.06 5.77
C LEU A 144 7.31 0.45 4.35
N PRO A 145 8.26 0.83 3.48
CA PRO A 145 7.95 1.15 2.10
C PRO A 145 7.45 -0.10 1.37
N CYS A 146 6.49 0.09 0.48
CA CYS A 146 6.02 -0.95 -0.42
C CYS A 146 7.17 -1.41 -1.33
N ALA A 147 7.44 -2.72 -1.38
CA ALA A 147 8.37 -3.26 -2.36
C ALA A 147 7.87 -2.98 -3.79
N PRO A 148 8.72 -2.52 -4.73
CA PRO A 148 8.29 -2.24 -6.09
C PRO A 148 7.59 -3.41 -6.78
N ASP A 149 8.07 -4.64 -6.53
CA ASP A 149 7.48 -5.87 -7.06
C ASP A 149 6.04 -6.08 -6.56
N PHE A 150 5.76 -5.70 -5.31
CA PHE A 150 4.41 -5.74 -4.75
C PHE A 150 3.50 -4.73 -5.46
N TYR A 151 3.95 -3.49 -5.63
CA TYR A 151 3.18 -2.48 -6.35
C TYR A 151 2.87 -2.92 -7.79
N LEU A 152 3.89 -3.35 -8.55
CA LEU A 152 3.72 -3.73 -9.95
C LEU A 152 2.80 -4.94 -10.14
N SER A 153 2.75 -5.87 -9.17
CA SER A 153 1.86 -7.03 -9.22
C SER A 153 0.41 -6.74 -8.82
N HIS A 154 0.15 -5.64 -8.09
CA HIS A 154 -1.19 -5.36 -7.54
C HIS A 154 -1.83 -4.07 -8.11
N CYS A 155 -1.06 -3.15 -8.71
CA CYS A 155 -1.55 -1.83 -9.10
C CYS A 155 -2.68 -1.84 -10.13
N GLN A 156 -2.72 -2.86 -11.01
CA GLN A 156 -3.79 -3.00 -12.01
C GLN A 156 -5.15 -3.42 -11.41
N GLN A 157 -5.15 -4.02 -10.23
CA GLN A 157 -6.36 -4.51 -9.54
C GLN A 157 -6.72 -3.65 -8.31
N SER A 158 -5.95 -2.60 -8.05
CA SER A 158 -6.12 -1.71 -6.91
C SER A 158 -6.61 -0.33 -7.35
N TYR A 159 -7.19 0.43 -6.41
CA TYR A 159 -7.38 1.85 -6.63
C TYR A 159 -6.04 2.52 -6.96
N ARG A 160 -6.08 3.50 -7.88
CA ARG A 160 -4.94 4.39 -8.08
C ARG A 160 -4.62 5.08 -6.74
N MET A 161 -3.37 4.98 -6.32
CA MET A 161 -2.85 5.51 -5.04
C MET A 161 -1.41 6.00 -5.25
N THR A 162 -1.21 6.89 -6.23
CA THR A 162 0.11 7.33 -6.70
C THR A 162 0.38 8.83 -6.51
N SER A 163 -0.62 9.64 -6.17
CA SER A 163 -0.45 11.06 -5.81
C SER A 163 0.43 11.25 -4.59
N SER A 164 1.16 12.37 -4.52
CA SER A 164 1.88 12.81 -3.32
C SER A 164 1.50 14.27 -3.05
N PRO A 165 0.75 14.53 -1.96
CA PRO A 165 0.30 13.57 -0.94
C PRO A 165 -0.71 12.55 -1.50
N ARG A 166 -0.84 11.38 -0.85
CA ARG A 166 -1.83 10.35 -1.17
C ARG A 166 -3.26 10.87 -1.02
N GLY A 167 -3.47 11.71 -0.03
CA GLY A 167 -4.77 12.25 0.34
C GLY A 167 -4.69 13.24 1.49
N PHE A 168 -5.86 13.72 1.88
CA PHE A 168 -6.04 14.43 3.14
C PHE A 168 -6.55 13.45 4.20
N ALA A 169 -6.02 13.57 5.42
CA ALA A 169 -6.50 12.85 6.58
C ALA A 169 -7.01 13.84 7.63
N LEU A 170 -8.25 13.68 8.08
CA LEU A 170 -8.82 14.43 9.19
C LEU A 170 -8.86 13.52 10.42
N VAL A 171 -8.37 14.01 11.54
CA VAL A 171 -8.48 13.37 12.85
C VAL A 171 -9.22 14.33 13.77
N ILE A 172 -10.41 13.97 14.22
CA ILE A 172 -11.14 14.69 15.27
C ILE A 172 -11.08 13.82 16.52
N SER A 173 -10.46 14.33 17.58
CA SER A 173 -10.34 13.66 18.88
C SER A 173 -10.99 14.49 19.96
N ASN A 174 -12.16 14.06 20.44
CA ASN A 174 -12.83 14.66 21.58
C ASN A 174 -12.46 13.85 22.82
N VAL A 175 -11.75 14.49 23.74
CA VAL A 175 -11.24 13.92 24.98
C VAL A 175 -11.91 14.56 26.17
N THR A 176 -12.07 15.89 26.14
CA THR A 176 -12.71 16.65 27.21
C THR A 176 -14.10 17.11 26.79
N PHE A 177 -15.09 16.92 27.65
CA PHE A 177 -16.49 17.25 27.39
C PHE A 177 -16.95 18.28 28.42
N ASP A 178 -17.85 19.17 28.00
CA ASP A 178 -18.44 20.19 28.88
C ASP A 178 -19.33 19.50 29.92
N SER A 179 -18.93 19.57 31.19
CA SER A 179 -19.65 18.93 32.29
C SER A 179 -21.03 19.54 32.56
N HIS A 180 -21.29 20.78 32.10
CA HIS A 180 -22.61 21.40 32.19
C HIS A 180 -23.54 20.94 31.07
N ALA A 181 -23.02 20.82 29.84
CA ALA A 181 -23.81 20.43 28.68
C ALA A 181 -23.96 18.90 28.53
N ALA A 182 -22.95 18.16 28.96
CA ALA A 182 -22.84 16.70 28.82
C ALA A 182 -22.35 16.04 30.13
N PRO A 183 -23.13 16.15 31.24
CA PRO A 183 -22.71 15.63 32.55
C PRO A 183 -22.53 14.10 32.59
N GLU A 184 -23.09 13.37 31.63
CA GLU A 184 -22.99 11.92 31.53
C GLU A 184 -21.76 11.45 30.74
N LEU A 185 -20.99 12.37 30.13
CA LEU A 185 -19.83 12.05 29.32
C LEU A 185 -18.53 12.30 30.09
N ASP A 186 -17.93 11.22 30.59
CA ASP A 186 -16.64 11.29 31.28
C ASP A 186 -15.47 11.63 30.33
N PRO A 187 -14.40 12.29 30.80
CA PRO A 187 -13.21 12.51 29.98
C PRO A 187 -12.58 11.21 29.47
N ARG A 188 -12.21 11.17 28.19
CA ARG A 188 -11.62 9.98 27.52
C ARG A 188 -10.11 9.89 27.74
N LYS A 189 -9.70 9.48 28.94
CA LYS A 189 -8.27 9.30 29.26
C LYS A 189 -7.56 8.40 28.25
N GLY A 190 -6.46 8.87 27.68
CA GLY A 190 -5.67 8.13 26.68
C GLY A 190 -6.01 8.48 25.23
N GLY A 191 -7.07 9.26 24.98
CA GLY A 191 -7.41 9.71 23.64
C GLY A 191 -6.36 10.65 23.01
N GLU A 192 -5.51 11.27 23.82
CA GLU A 192 -4.35 12.05 23.36
C GLU A 192 -3.23 11.17 22.78
N VAL A 193 -3.17 9.90 23.19
CA VAL A 193 -2.21 8.95 22.61
C VAL A 193 -2.71 8.52 21.23
N ASP A 194 -4.02 8.28 21.10
CA ASP A 194 -4.63 7.83 19.84
C ASP A 194 -4.40 8.84 18.70
N ASP A 195 -4.68 10.12 18.92
CA ASP A 195 -4.57 11.13 17.86
C ASP A 195 -3.12 11.37 17.41
N GLU A 196 -2.15 11.24 18.31
CA GLU A 196 -0.73 11.34 18.00
C GLU A 196 -0.26 10.14 17.17
N VAL A 197 -0.70 8.93 17.54
CA VAL A 197 -0.42 7.71 16.77
C VAL A 197 -1.02 7.81 15.37
N LEU A 198 -2.27 8.24 15.23
CA LEU A 198 -2.92 8.40 13.91
C LEU A 198 -2.22 9.49 13.09
N ARG A 199 -1.86 10.62 13.70
CA ARG A 199 -1.09 11.67 13.03
C ARG A 199 0.22 11.12 12.47
N LYS A 200 0.96 10.39 13.29
CA LYS A 200 2.23 9.78 12.89
C LYS A 200 2.04 8.80 11.73
N VAL A 201 1.16 7.81 11.87
CA VAL A 201 0.94 6.77 10.87
C VAL A 201 0.48 7.35 9.53
N PHE A 202 -0.49 8.28 9.52
CA PHE A 202 -0.96 8.85 8.26
C PHE A 202 0.07 9.79 7.62
N THR A 203 0.90 10.47 8.42
CA THR A 203 2.04 11.23 7.88
C THR A 203 3.07 10.30 7.23
N GLU A 204 3.40 9.18 7.86
CA GLU A 204 4.32 8.17 7.30
C GLU A 204 3.74 7.48 6.04
N LEU A 205 2.41 7.44 5.91
CA LEU A 205 1.70 6.99 4.71
C LEU A 205 1.52 8.09 3.63
N ASP A 206 2.18 9.24 3.77
CA ASP A 206 2.16 10.37 2.84
C ASP A 206 0.79 11.08 2.71
N TYR A 207 0.05 11.20 3.81
CA TYR A 207 -1.16 12.04 3.90
C TYR A 207 -0.85 13.43 4.48
N LEU A 208 -1.61 14.44 4.03
CA LEU A 208 -1.68 15.73 4.73
C LEU A 208 -2.69 15.62 5.88
N VAL A 209 -2.19 15.53 7.11
CA VAL A 209 -3.02 15.31 8.30
C VAL A 209 -3.42 16.62 8.97
N ALA A 210 -4.73 16.80 9.19
CA ALA A 210 -5.29 17.83 10.05
C ALA A 210 -5.84 17.18 11.33
N VAL A 211 -5.36 17.61 12.49
CA VAL A 211 -5.83 17.14 13.80
C VAL A 211 -6.58 18.24 14.49
N HIS A 212 -7.82 17.97 14.89
CA HIS A 212 -8.65 18.85 15.70
C HIS A 212 -9.01 18.15 17.00
N ARG A 213 -8.95 18.90 18.11
CA ARG A 213 -9.26 18.38 19.44
C ARG A 213 -10.45 19.11 20.03
N ASP A 214 -11.26 18.37 20.77
CA ASP A 214 -12.34 18.89 21.61
C ASP A 214 -13.32 19.83 20.87
N LEU A 215 -13.85 19.36 19.74
CA LEU A 215 -14.83 20.08 18.93
C LEU A 215 -16.28 19.80 19.38
N THR A 216 -17.12 20.84 19.35
CA THR A 216 -18.58 20.70 19.42
C THR A 216 -19.12 20.02 18.16
N ALA A 217 -20.34 19.46 18.21
CA ALA A 217 -20.92 18.79 17.05
C ALA A 217 -20.95 19.70 15.81
N GLN A 218 -21.34 20.97 15.98
CA GLN A 218 -21.34 21.96 14.90
C GLN A 218 -19.93 22.16 14.30
N PHE A 219 -18.90 22.33 15.14
CA PHE A 219 -17.54 22.51 14.62
C PHE A 219 -16.99 21.23 13.98
N MET A 220 -17.43 20.05 14.39
CA MET A 220 -17.09 18.81 13.69
C MET A 220 -17.62 18.81 12.26
N GLU A 221 -18.88 19.24 12.07
CA GLU A 221 -19.50 19.37 10.74
C GLU A 221 -18.74 20.38 9.86
N GLU A 222 -18.43 21.55 10.40
CA GLU A 222 -17.74 22.63 9.67
C GLU A 222 -16.31 22.24 9.26
N ASN A 223 -15.63 21.43 10.07
CA ASN A 223 -14.27 20.97 9.77
C ASN A 223 -14.22 19.75 8.84
N LEU A 224 -15.36 19.19 8.43
CA LEU A 224 -15.37 18.18 7.38
C LEU A 224 -14.82 18.78 6.08
N PHE A 225 -13.72 18.20 5.61
CA PHE A 225 -12.99 18.64 4.44
C PHE A 225 -13.59 18.12 3.11
N CYS A 226 -14.84 17.63 3.12
CA CYS A 226 -15.51 17.07 1.93
C CYS A 226 -15.64 18.08 0.78
N ARG A 227 -15.64 19.39 1.07
CA ARG A 227 -15.80 20.46 0.06
C ARG A 227 -14.47 21.03 -0.46
N ARG A 228 -13.32 20.45 -0.08
CA ARG A 228 -12.00 20.98 -0.48
C ARG A 228 -11.74 20.78 -1.98
N PRO A 229 -11.41 21.85 -2.75
CA PRO A 229 -11.11 21.72 -4.18
C PRO A 229 -9.83 20.91 -4.46
N GLU A 230 -8.92 20.85 -3.49
CA GLU A 230 -7.66 20.12 -3.57
C GLU A 230 -7.86 18.59 -3.68
N HIS A 231 -9.06 18.08 -3.40
CA HIS A 231 -9.43 16.68 -3.66
C HIS A 231 -9.22 16.27 -5.12
N ARG A 232 -9.21 17.23 -6.05
CA ARG A 232 -8.97 16.95 -7.47
C ARG A 232 -7.59 16.34 -7.73
N THR A 233 -6.57 16.72 -6.96
CA THR A 233 -5.16 16.38 -7.22
C THR A 233 -4.65 15.19 -6.40
N VAL A 234 -5.43 14.69 -5.45
CA VAL A 234 -5.07 13.55 -4.60
C VAL A 234 -5.88 12.31 -4.94
N ASP A 235 -5.42 11.14 -4.53
CA ASP A 235 -5.99 9.86 -4.90
C ASP A 235 -6.91 9.24 -3.83
N SER A 236 -6.89 9.71 -2.57
CA SER A 236 -7.74 9.19 -1.48
C SER A 236 -8.09 10.22 -0.41
N CYS A 237 -8.93 9.82 0.55
CA CYS A 237 -9.10 10.54 1.81
C CYS A 237 -9.29 9.61 3.01
N VAL A 238 -9.01 10.16 4.20
CA VAL A 238 -9.19 9.49 5.50
C VAL A 238 -9.94 10.42 6.46
N VAL A 239 -10.91 9.87 7.19
CA VAL A 239 -11.59 10.56 8.30
C VAL A 239 -11.54 9.68 9.54
N CYS A 240 -10.98 10.19 10.64
CA CYS A 240 -10.95 9.53 11.94
C CYS A 240 -11.78 10.34 12.93
N LEU A 241 -12.79 9.72 13.53
CA LEU A 241 -13.63 10.33 14.56
C LEU A 241 -13.45 9.53 15.86
N LEU A 242 -12.87 10.16 16.89
CA LEU A 242 -12.60 9.57 18.19
C LEU A 242 -13.37 10.36 19.26
N SER A 243 -14.43 9.78 19.80
CA SER A 243 -15.29 10.44 20.78
C SER A 243 -16.11 9.42 21.57
N HIS A 244 -16.98 9.88 22.47
CA HIS A 244 -18.12 9.08 22.90
C HIS A 244 -19.11 8.92 21.76
N GLY A 245 -19.97 7.92 21.85
CA GLY A 245 -20.99 7.69 20.84
C GLY A 245 -22.11 6.77 21.28
N VAL A 246 -23.11 6.72 20.43
CA VAL A 246 -24.27 5.82 20.48
C VAL A 246 -24.40 5.15 19.12
N ASP A 247 -25.34 4.22 18.96
CA ASP A 247 -25.52 3.59 17.65
C ASP A 247 -25.86 4.64 16.58
N GLY A 248 -25.04 4.71 15.53
CA GLY A 248 -25.20 5.64 14.41
C GLY A 248 -24.68 7.07 14.61
N ALA A 249 -24.17 7.45 15.79
CA ALA A 249 -23.74 8.84 16.04
C ALA A 249 -22.57 8.97 17.03
N VAL A 250 -21.84 10.08 16.93
CA VAL A 250 -20.75 10.45 17.85
C VAL A 250 -21.04 11.78 18.52
N TYR A 251 -20.56 11.96 19.75
CA TYR A 251 -20.79 13.19 20.51
C TYR A 251 -19.75 14.28 20.18
N GLY A 252 -20.24 15.51 20.06
CA GLY A 252 -19.43 16.71 20.26
C GLY A 252 -19.14 16.94 21.74
N THR A 253 -18.19 17.84 22.04
CA THR A 253 -17.86 18.21 23.42
C THR A 253 -19.00 18.91 24.18
N ASP A 254 -19.98 19.42 23.44
CA ASP A 254 -21.22 20.03 23.90
C ASP A 254 -22.35 19.01 24.17
N GLY A 255 -22.06 17.70 24.06
CA GLY A 255 -23.05 16.64 24.25
C GLY A 255 -24.08 16.52 23.12
N GLN A 256 -23.92 17.29 22.04
CA GLN A 256 -24.74 17.17 20.85
C GLN A 256 -24.23 16.04 19.95
N LEU A 257 -25.12 15.44 19.16
CA LEU A 257 -24.81 14.29 18.31
C LEU A 257 -24.51 14.70 16.87
N LEU A 258 -23.40 14.21 16.35
CA LEU A 258 -23.09 14.16 14.92
C LEU A 258 -23.52 12.81 14.35
N GLN A 259 -24.48 12.81 13.43
CA GLN A 259 -24.98 11.59 12.79
C GLN A 259 -23.96 11.06 11.77
N LEU A 260 -23.57 9.80 11.89
CA LEU A 260 -22.59 9.19 10.98
C LEU A 260 -23.13 9.04 9.56
N ASP A 261 -24.42 8.78 9.38
CA ASP A 261 -25.05 8.71 8.05
C ASP A 261 -24.88 10.03 7.29
N TRP A 262 -25.04 11.16 7.97
CA TRP A 262 -24.81 12.49 7.38
C TRP A 262 -23.33 12.68 7.03
N VAL A 263 -22.41 12.23 7.88
CA VAL A 263 -20.96 12.27 7.58
C VAL A 263 -20.67 11.45 6.33
N PHE A 264 -21.19 10.23 6.20
CA PHE A 264 -20.94 9.38 5.03
C PHE A 264 -21.57 9.96 3.76
N GLU A 265 -22.79 10.49 3.86
CA GLU A 265 -23.47 11.18 2.77
C GLU A 265 -22.65 12.38 2.27
N ALA A 266 -22.06 13.17 3.16
CA ALA A 266 -21.22 14.31 2.80
C ALA A 266 -20.00 13.94 1.94
N PHE A 267 -19.52 12.69 2.00
CA PHE A 267 -18.40 12.17 1.21
C PHE A 267 -18.82 11.23 0.08
N ASP A 268 -20.12 11.07 -0.17
CA ASP A 268 -20.60 10.23 -1.25
C ASP A 268 -20.31 10.83 -2.64
N ASN A 269 -20.72 10.10 -3.68
CA ASN A 269 -20.49 10.55 -5.05
C ASN A 269 -21.32 11.79 -5.42
N ALA A 270 -22.47 12.04 -4.78
CA ALA A 270 -23.33 13.18 -5.10
C ALA A 270 -22.81 14.48 -4.47
N HIS A 271 -22.39 14.41 -3.21
CA HIS A 271 -22.00 15.57 -2.39
C HIS A 271 -20.51 15.88 -2.46
N CYS A 272 -19.65 14.87 -2.71
CA CYS A 272 -18.21 15.05 -2.88
C CYS A 272 -17.72 14.54 -4.26
N PRO A 273 -18.10 15.22 -5.36
CA PRO A 273 -17.79 14.76 -6.72
C PRO A 273 -16.28 14.63 -7.00
N LEU A 274 -15.43 15.40 -6.31
CA LEU A 274 -13.98 15.37 -6.48
C LEU A 274 -13.31 14.10 -5.91
N LEU A 275 -14.02 13.36 -5.05
CA LEU A 275 -13.63 12.06 -4.51
C LEU A 275 -14.39 10.89 -5.15
N GLN A 276 -15.13 11.11 -6.24
CA GLN A 276 -15.75 10.02 -7.00
C GLN A 276 -14.69 9.04 -7.50
N ASN A 277 -14.98 7.74 -7.37
CA ASN A 277 -14.08 6.64 -7.75
C ASN A 277 -12.72 6.62 -7.01
N LYS A 278 -12.57 7.42 -5.95
CA LYS A 278 -11.42 7.41 -5.04
C LYS A 278 -11.79 6.70 -3.74
N PRO A 279 -10.87 5.92 -3.14
CA PRO A 279 -11.11 5.26 -1.86
C PRO A 279 -11.27 6.30 -0.74
N LYS A 280 -12.30 6.09 0.09
CA LYS A 280 -12.65 6.92 1.25
C LYS A 280 -12.65 6.03 2.48
N MET A 281 -11.76 6.30 3.43
CA MET A 281 -11.58 5.47 4.62
C MET A 281 -12.08 6.22 5.86
N PHE A 282 -12.90 5.54 6.66
CA PHE A 282 -13.47 6.07 7.90
C PHE A 282 -13.08 5.18 9.07
N PHE A 283 -12.53 5.78 10.12
CA PHE A 283 -12.18 5.10 11.37
C PHE A 283 -12.97 5.75 12.51
N ILE A 284 -13.88 5.00 13.12
CA ILE A 284 -14.77 5.51 14.17
C ILE A 284 -14.44 4.81 15.48
N GLN A 285 -13.77 5.53 16.38
CA GLN A 285 -13.51 5.07 17.74
C GLN A 285 -14.54 5.71 18.68
N ALA A 286 -15.68 5.04 18.82
CA ALA A 286 -16.77 5.46 19.70
C ALA A 286 -17.60 4.27 20.17
N CYS A 287 -18.28 4.42 21.31
CA CYS A 287 -19.29 3.47 21.77
C CYS A 287 -20.47 3.42 20.79
N ARG A 288 -21.23 2.32 20.83
CA ARG A 288 -22.43 2.10 19.99
C ARG A 288 -23.69 1.83 20.82
N GLY A 289 -23.71 2.28 22.07
CA GLY A 289 -24.76 1.99 23.03
C GLY A 289 -24.25 1.15 24.21
N GLY A 290 -24.75 1.50 25.40
CA GLY A 290 -24.46 0.89 26.70
C GLY A 290 -25.57 1.24 27.69
#